data_AF-A0A1Q3NI30-F1
#
_entry.id   AF-A0A1Q3NI30-F1
#
_cell.length_a   1.000
_cell.length_b   1.000
_cell.length_c   1.000
_cell.angle_alpha   90.00
_cell.angle_beta   90.00
_cell.angle_gamma   90.00
#
_symmetry.space_group_name_H-M   'P 1'
#
loop_
_entity.id
_entity.type
_entity.pdbx_description
1 polymer ?
#
loop_
_entity_poly.entity_id
_entity_poly.type
_entity_poly.pdbx_seq_one_letter_code
_entity_poly.pdbx_strand_id
1 'polypeptide(L)' 'MLGDRVLKNGLEGDDVKQLQINLIQLGYDCGKWGADGFFGGDTQKALVKFQKDVKFEGTLGEYDLNTHQALLKKL' A
#
# COMPACT_ATOMS: atom_id res chain seq x y z
N MET A 1 5.83 -1.36 12.66
CA MET A 1 4.50 -0.74 12.46
C MET A 1 4.42 -0.22 11.03
N LEU A 2 3.22 0.00 10.49
CA LEU A 2 3.07 0.56 9.15
C LEU A 2 3.72 1.95 9.10
N GLY A 3 4.68 2.16 8.19
CA GLY A 3 5.43 3.41 8.04
C GLY A 3 6.87 3.38 8.59
N ASP A 4 7.27 2.35 9.34
CA ASP A 4 8.62 2.24 9.92
C ASP A 4 9.71 1.82 8.91
N ARG A 5 9.30 1.23 7.78
CA ARG A 5 10.18 0.81 6.69
C ARG A 5 9.49 0.96 5.35
N VAL A 6 10.29 0.99 4.28
CA VAL A 6 9.78 0.97 2.90
C VAL A 6 9.20 -0.42 2.60
N LEU A 7 7.94 -0.47 2.15
CA LEU A 7 7.32 -1.71 1.67
C LEU A 7 7.34 -1.76 0.14
N LYS A 8 7.65 -2.93 -0.41
CA LYS A 8 7.74 -3.17 -1.86
C LYS A 8 7.50 -4.65 -2.14
N ASN A 9 7.36 -4.97 -3.43
CA ASN A 9 7.07 -6.33 -3.89
C ASN A 9 8.05 -7.36 -3.29
N GLY A 10 7.51 -8.47 -2.78
CA GLY A 10 8.22 -9.57 -2.13
C GLY A 10 8.45 -9.40 -0.62
N LEU A 11 8.03 -8.28 -0.02
CA LEU A 11 8.05 -8.13 1.43
C LEU A 11 6.83 -8.73 2.11
N GLU A 12 7.00 -9.13 3.36
CA GLU A 12 5.98 -9.78 4.17
C GLU A 12 5.95 -9.21 5.58
N GLY A 13 4.79 -9.25 6.22
CA GLY A 13 4.62 -8.93 7.63
C GLY A 13 3.31 -8.22 7.96
N ASP A 14 3.14 -7.92 9.25
CA ASP A 14 1.94 -7.25 9.76
C ASP A 14 1.80 -5.81 9.23
N ASP A 15 2.92 -5.15 8.89
CA ASP A 15 2.91 -3.84 8.25
C ASP A 15 2.37 -3.89 6.82
N VAL A 16 2.73 -4.93 6.05
CA VAL A 16 2.14 -5.19 4.74
C VAL A 16 0.64 -5.47 4.86
N LYS A 17 0.23 -6.30 5.84
CA LYS A 17 -1.18 -6.59 6.08
C LYS A 17 -1.96 -5.32 6.42
N GLN A 18 -1.40 -4.45 7.26
CA GLN A 18 -2.01 -3.15 7.59
C GLN A 18 -2.13 -2.24 6.36
N LEU A 19 -1.12 -2.20 5.49
CA LEU A 19 -1.21 -1.47 4.22
C LEU A 19 -2.37 -2.00 3.36
N GLN A 20 -2.46 -3.31 3.19
CA GLN A 20 -3.52 -3.93 2.39
C GLN A 20 -4.91 -3.63 2.97
N ILE A 21 -5.09 -3.70 4.30
CA ILE A 21 -6.35 -3.33 4.96
C ILE A 21 -6.76 -1.90 4.61
N ASN A 22 -5.82 -0.95 4.73
CA ASN A 22 -6.08 0.45 4.43
C ASN A 22 -6.42 0.68 2.94
N LEU A 23 -5.70 0.02 2.03
CA LEU A 23 -5.99 0.09 0.59
C LEU A 23 -7.38 -0.46 0.28
N ILE A 24 -7.74 -1.62 0.84
CA ILE A 24 -9.06 -2.24 0.68
C ILE A 24 -10.16 -1.34 1.23
N GLN A 25 -9.96 -0.74 2.42
CA GLN A 25 -10.91 0.19 3.03
C GLN A 25 -11.18 1.42 2.15
N LEU A 26 -10.14 1.89 1.44
CA LEU A 26 -10.25 3.00 0.48
C LEU A 26 -10.77 2.56 -0.90
N GLY A 27 -11.10 1.28 -1.10
CA GLY A 27 -11.67 0.74 -2.33
C GLY A 27 -10.65 0.28 -3.38
N TYR A 28 -9.38 0.12 -3.01
CA TYR A 28 -8.35 -0.44 -3.89
C TYR A 28 -8.25 -1.96 -3.69
N ASP A 29 -8.47 -2.71 -4.77
CA ASP A 29 -8.44 -4.18 -4.76
C ASP A 29 -7.00 -4.73 -4.64
N CYS A 30 -6.71 -5.41 -3.53
CA CYS A 30 -5.43 -6.09 -3.28
C CYS A 30 -5.40 -7.54 -3.82
N GLY A 31 -6.37 -7.94 -4.64
CA GLY A 31 -6.47 -9.26 -5.25
C GLY A 31 -7.18 -10.27 -4.37
N LYS A 32 -7.26 -11.51 -4.86
CA LYS A 32 -8.12 -12.57 -4.30
C LYS A 32 -7.84 -12.92 -2.83
N TRP A 33 -6.61 -12.71 -2.36
CA TRP A 33 -6.20 -13.04 -0.99
C TRP A 33 -6.42 -11.88 -0.01
N GLY A 34 -6.75 -10.69 -0.51
CA GLY A 34 -7.00 -9.51 0.31
C GLY A 34 -5.78 -9.10 1.13
N ALA A 35 -6.00 -8.89 2.42
CA ALA A 35 -4.95 -8.52 3.37
C ALA A 35 -4.25 -9.77 3.95
N ASP A 36 -3.48 -10.46 3.14
CA ASP A 36 -2.75 -11.68 3.52
C ASP A 36 -1.41 -11.41 4.23
N GLY A 37 -0.87 -10.20 4.12
CA GLY A 37 0.44 -9.81 4.65
C GLY A 37 1.60 -10.05 3.70
N PHE A 38 1.35 -10.47 2.45
CA PHE A 38 2.36 -10.62 1.40
C PHE A 38 2.23 -9.50 0.36
N PHE A 39 3.30 -8.73 0.16
CA PHE A 39 3.31 -7.63 -0.80
C PHE A 39 3.54 -8.20 -2.19
N GLY A 40 2.49 -8.74 -2.78
CA GLY A 40 2.51 -9.29 -4.13
C GLY A 40 2.20 -8.27 -5.22
N GLY A 41 2.13 -8.76 -6.46
CA GLY A 41 1.83 -7.92 -7.62
C GLY A 41 0.49 -7.20 -7.53
N ASP A 42 -0.54 -7.79 -6.91
CA ASP A 42 -1.85 -7.15 -6.76
C ASP A 42 -1.83 -6.06 -5.69
N THR A 43 -1.12 -6.24 -4.58
CA THR A 43 -0.86 -5.16 -3.60
C THR A 43 -0.09 -4.01 -4.25
N GLN A 44 0.91 -4.30 -5.09
CA GLN A 44 1.65 -3.28 -5.84
C GLN A 44 0.75 -2.50 -6.79
N LYS A 45 -0.12 -3.17 -7.56
CA LYS A 45 -1.09 -2.50 -8.45
C LYS A 45 -2.07 -1.62 -7.66
N ALA A 46 -2.60 -2.13 -6.55
CA ALA A 46 -3.49 -1.37 -5.66
C ALA A 46 -2.82 -0.10 -5.16
N LEU A 47 -1.57 -0.22 -4.70
CA LEU A 47 -0.78 0.92 -4.22
C LEU A 47 -0.53 1.95 -5.32
N VAL A 48 -0.13 1.50 -6.51
CA VAL A 48 0.11 2.40 -7.66
C VAL A 48 -1.19 3.13 -8.03
N LYS A 49 -2.34 2.46 -7.99
CA LYS A 49 -3.63 3.10 -8.27
C LYS A 49 -3.94 4.16 -7.23
N PHE A 50 -3.79 3.85 -5.95
CA PHE A 50 -3.93 4.83 -4.87
C PHE A 50 -3.01 6.05 -5.07
N GLN A 51 -1.73 5.82 -5.32
CA GLN A 51 -0.74 6.89 -5.54
C GLN A 51 -1.13 7.79 -6.72
N LYS A 52 -1.62 7.21 -7.82
CA LYS A 52 -2.10 7.98 -8.99
C LYS A 52 -3.34 8.81 -8.67
N ASP A 53 -4.31 8.24 -7.95
CA ASP A 53 -5.56 8.91 -7.60
C ASP A 53 -5.33 10.11 -6.66
N VAL A 54 -4.30 10.05 -5.82
CA VAL A 54 -3.87 11.19 -4.98
C VAL A 54 -2.86 12.12 -5.65
N LYS A 55 -2.56 11.91 -6.94
CA LYS A 55 -1.55 12.68 -7.70
C LYS A 55 -0.19 12.71 -7.01
N PHE A 56 0.24 11.57 -6.48
CA PHE A 56 1.51 11.42 -5.79
C PHE A 56 2.69 11.67 -6.74
N GLU A 57 3.67 12.48 -6.31
CA GLU A 57 4.83 12.85 -7.13
C GLU A 57 6.09 12.02 -6.81
N GLY A 58 6.00 11.06 -5.89
CA GLY A 58 7.13 10.20 -5.50
C GLY A 58 7.19 8.86 -6.24
N THR A 59 7.92 7.91 -5.67
CA THR A 59 8.12 6.57 -6.25
C THR A 59 6.82 5.77 -6.28
N LEU A 60 6.41 5.32 -7.47
CA LEU A 60 5.24 4.47 -7.62
C LEU A 60 5.54 3.01 -7.28
N GLY A 61 4.61 2.36 -6.58
CA GLY A 61 4.67 0.94 -6.26
C GLY A 61 5.57 0.57 -5.08
N GLU A 62 6.17 1.58 -4.43
CA GLU A 62 6.80 1.46 -3.13
C GLU A 62 6.02 2.27 -2.10
N TYR A 63 5.87 1.73 -0.90
CA TYR A 63 5.25 2.40 0.23
C TYR A 63 6.36 2.98 1.12
N ASP A 64 6.72 4.22 0.86
CA ASP A 64 7.70 4.99 1.64
C ASP A 64 7.01 5.96 2.62
N LEU A 65 7.80 6.80 3.31
CA LEU A 65 7.28 7.78 4.28
C LEU A 65 6.32 8.79 3.63
N ASN A 66 6.58 9.20 2.40
CA ASN A 66 5.73 10.16 1.68
C ASN A 66 4.39 9.52 1.30
N THR A 67 4.43 8.28 0.84
CA THR A 67 3.23 7.48 0.55
C THR A 67 2.44 7.21 1.83
N HIS A 68 3.12 6.95 2.94
CA HIS A 68 2.49 6.80 4.26
C HIS A 68 1.73 8.06 4.67
N GLN A 69 2.36 9.23 4.57
CA GLN A 69 1.69 10.52 4.83
C GLN A 69 0.49 10.76 3.91
N ALA A 70 0.59 10.40 2.63
CA ALA A 70 -0.51 10.51 1.69
C ALA A 70 -1.68 9.59 2.07
N LEU A 71 -1.39 8.36 2.52
CA LEU A 71 -2.39 7.39 2.98
C LEU A 71 -3.13 7.91 4.22
N LEU A 72 -2.41 8.42 5.21
CA LEU A 72 -3.01 8.96 6.45
C LEU A 72 -3.95 10.15 6.20
N LYS A 73 -3.78 10.90 5.11
CA LYS A 73 -4.69 12.00 4.73
C LYS A 73 -6.00 11.51 4.10
N LYS A 74 -6.11 10.23 3.76
CA LYS A 74 -7.27 9.63 3.09
C LYS A 74 -8.09 8.71 3.98
N LEU A 75 -7.49 8.20 5.06
CA LEU A 75 -8.17 7.48 6.13
C LEU A 75 -8.91 8.45 7.07
#